data_AF-A0A929ESF7-F1
#
_entry.id   AF-A0A929ESF7-F1
#
_cell.length_a   1.000
_cell.length_b   1.000
_cell.length_c   1.000
_cell.angle_alpha   90.00
_cell.angle_beta   90.00
_cell.angle_gamma   90.00
#
_symmetry.space_group_name_H-M   'P 1'
#
loop_
_entity.id
_entity.type
_entity.pdbx_description
1 polymer ?
#
loop_
_entity_poly.entity_id
_entity_poly.type
_entity_poly.pdbx_seq_one_letter_code
_entity_poly.pdbx_strand_id
1 'polypeptide(L)'
;SPTAIFAQVFDDVVSGVAPELVSGKFHQTLVAMFADACLHLCKLHGLNRVVCSGGVFQNVFLLENLEDRLEASGLEVYTPQLIPANDGCISLGQAIIGAASIDE
;
A
#
# COMPACT_ATOMS: atom_id res chain seq x y z
N SER A 1 2.39 11.02 10.10
CA SER A 1 3.85 10.93 9.87
C SER A 1 4.34 9.59 10.42
N PRO A 2 5.29 8.90 9.74
CA PRO A 2 5.91 7.68 10.26
C PRO A 2 6.42 7.81 11.69
N THR A 3 7.02 8.95 12.06
CA THR A 3 7.54 9.19 13.42
C THR A 3 6.45 9.08 14.49
N ALA A 4 5.25 9.58 14.21
CA ALA A 4 4.14 9.52 15.15
C ALA A 4 3.62 8.09 15.34
N ILE A 5 3.65 7.27 14.28
CA ILE A 5 3.28 5.85 14.35
C ILE A 5 4.26 5.12 15.28
N PHE A 6 5.57 5.32 15.08
CA PHE A 6 6.58 4.67 15.90
C PHE A 6 6.57 5.14 17.36
N ALA A 7 6.31 6.43 17.60
CA ALA A 7 6.11 6.94 18.95
C ALA A 7 4.95 6.22 19.66
N GLN A 8 3.81 6.07 18.98
CA GLN A 8 2.65 5.37 19.54
C GLN A 8 2.93 3.87 19.78
N VAL A 9 3.63 3.21 18.85
CA VAL A 9 4.04 1.81 19.02
C VAL A 9 4.96 1.68 20.24
N PHE A 10 5.91 2.59 20.41
CA PHE A 10 6.80 2.61 21.58
C PHE A 10 6.01 2.79 22.88
N ASP A 11 5.09 3.76 22.93
CA ASP A 11 4.27 4.04 24.10
C ASP A 11 3.38 2.83 24.47
N ASP A 12 2.79 2.17 23.47
CA ASP A 12 1.97 0.97 23.67
C ASP A 12 2.82 -0.19 24.24
N VAL A 13 4.04 -0.39 23.73
CA VAL A 13 4.97 -1.43 24.20
C VAL A 13 5.41 -1.16 25.64
N VAL A 14 5.80 0.07 25.96
CA VAL A 14 6.21 0.46 27.33
C VAL A 14 5.05 0.34 28.31
N SER A 15 3.81 0.56 27.85
CA SER A 15 2.59 0.43 28.65
C SER A 15 2.11 -1.03 28.81
N GLY A 16 2.82 -2.00 28.24
CA GLY A 16 2.48 -3.42 28.37
C GLY A 16 1.24 -3.84 27.58
N VAL A 17 0.88 -3.12 26.51
CA VAL A 17 -0.20 -3.52 25.59
C VAL A 17 0.17 -4.85 24.92
N ALA A 18 -0.83 -5.72 24.76
CA ALA A 18 -0.63 -7.02 24.12
C ALA A 18 -0.03 -6.88 22.70
N PRO A 19 1.01 -7.65 22.33
CA PRO A 19 1.69 -7.50 21.04
C PRO A 19 0.76 -7.59 19.82
N GLU A 20 -0.27 -8.43 19.89
CA GLU A 20 -1.26 -8.62 18.83
C GLU A 20 -2.05 -7.32 18.58
N LEU A 21 -2.37 -6.58 19.65
CA LEU A 21 -3.06 -5.29 19.55
C LEU A 21 -2.15 -4.20 18.99
N VAL A 22 -0.89 -4.17 19.41
CA VAL A 22 0.10 -3.20 18.86
C VAL A 22 0.30 -3.43 17.37
N SER A 23 0.49 -4.69 16.96
CA SER A 23 0.61 -5.08 15.56
C SER A 23 -0.64 -4.73 14.75
N GLY A 24 -1.83 -5.04 15.27
CA GLY A 24 -3.10 -4.71 14.61
C GLY A 24 -3.29 -3.20 14.41
N LYS A 25 -3.04 -2.40 15.45
CA LYS A 25 -3.10 -0.93 15.36
C LYS A 25 -2.13 -0.38 14.33
N PHE A 26 -0.90 -0.91 14.30
CA PHE A 26 0.12 -0.50 13.33
C PHE A 26 -0.35 -0.77 11.89
N HIS A 27 -0.77 -2.00 11.58
CA HIS A 27 -1.19 -2.36 10.23
C HIS A 27 -2.44 -1.60 9.79
N GLN A 28 -3.45 -1.44 10.65
CA GLN A 28 -4.65 -0.66 10.33
C GLN A 28 -4.34 0.82 10.10
N THR A 29 -3.39 1.38 10.85
CA THR A 29 -2.93 2.75 10.64
C THR A 29 -2.29 2.92 9.26
N LEU A 30 -1.46 1.96 8.83
CA LEU A 30 -0.88 1.96 7.49
C LEU A 30 -1.95 1.89 6.39
N VAL A 31 -2.90 0.95 6.51
CA VAL A 31 -4.03 0.82 5.57
C VAL A 31 -4.80 2.14 5.46
N ALA A 32 -5.14 2.75 6.60
CA ALA A 32 -5.86 4.02 6.64
C ALA A 32 -5.08 5.13 5.93
N MET A 33 -3.80 5.27 6.25
CA MET A 33 -2.94 6.30 5.66
C MET A 33 -2.74 6.10 4.15
N PHE A 34 -2.54 4.87 3.69
CA PHE A 34 -2.38 4.58 2.26
C PHE A 34 -3.67 4.84 1.50
N ALA A 35 -4.81 4.39 2.00
CA ALA A 35 -6.07 4.65 1.31
C ALA A 35 -6.42 6.15 1.30
N ASP A 36 -6.17 6.89 2.37
CA ASP A 36 -6.40 8.34 2.39
C ASP A 36 -5.52 9.06 1.35
N ALA A 37 -4.26 8.65 1.22
CA ALA A 37 -3.35 9.20 0.20
C ALA A 37 -3.83 8.87 -1.23
N CYS A 38 -4.19 7.62 -1.50
CA CYS A 38 -4.72 7.19 -2.80
C CYS A 38 -6.00 7.94 -3.17
N LEU A 39 -6.97 8.03 -2.25
CA LEU A 39 -8.23 8.73 -2.47
C LEU A 39 -8.02 10.22 -2.74
N HIS A 40 -7.11 10.86 -1.98
CA HIS A 40 -6.77 12.26 -2.18
C HIS A 40 -6.16 12.51 -3.57
N LEU A 41 -5.17 11.70 -3.95
CA LEU A 41 -4.48 11.83 -5.25
C LEU A 41 -5.41 11.50 -6.42
N CYS A 42 -6.22 10.45 -6.31
CA CYS A 42 -7.19 10.08 -7.34
C CYS A 42 -8.19 11.21 -7.58
N LYS A 43 -8.72 11.80 -6.51
CA LYS A 43 -9.62 12.95 -6.60
C LYS A 43 -8.94 14.18 -7.22
N LEU A 44 -7.71 14.47 -6.80
CA LEU A 44 -6.96 15.63 -7.29
C LEU A 44 -6.66 15.54 -8.79
N HIS A 45 -6.42 14.34 -9.31
CA HIS A 45 -6.02 14.10 -10.69
C HIS A 45 -7.12 13.52 -11.59
N GLY A 46 -8.32 13.29 -11.06
CA GLY A 46 -9.42 12.67 -11.82
C GLY A 46 -9.13 11.21 -12.21
N LEU A 47 -8.36 10.48 -11.41
CA LEU A 47 -8.04 9.07 -11.63
C LEU A 47 -9.03 8.18 -10.88
N ASN A 48 -9.24 6.97 -11.40
CA ASN A 48 -10.08 5.95 -10.75
C ASN A 48 -9.35 4.60 -10.56
N ARG A 49 -8.08 4.50 -10.97
CA ARG A 49 -7.30 3.25 -10.93
C ARG A 49 -6.12 3.38 -9.98
N VAL A 50 -5.91 2.35 -9.16
CA VAL A 50 -4.76 2.23 -8.25
C VAL A 50 -4.08 0.89 -8.48
N VAL A 51 -2.75 0.89 -8.59
CA VAL A 51 -1.96 -0.33 -8.66
C VAL A 51 -1.19 -0.51 -7.34
N CYS A 52 -1.43 -1.61 -6.64
CA CYS A 52 -0.70 -1.98 -5.42
C CYS A 52 0.43 -2.95 -5.78
N SER A 53 1.66 -2.44 -5.83
CA SER A 53 2.87 -3.20 -6.14
C SER A 53 4.02 -2.82 -5.21
N GLY A 54 5.08 -3.62 -5.15
CA GLY A 54 6.16 -3.50 -4.18
C GLY A 54 6.08 -4.56 -3.08
N GLY A 55 7.23 -4.93 -2.51
CA GLY A 55 7.35 -6.02 -1.53
C GLY A 55 6.52 -5.84 -0.25
N VAL A 56 6.12 -4.60 0.07
CA VAL A 56 5.22 -4.30 1.20
C VAL A 56 3.87 -5.01 1.05
N PHE A 57 3.36 -5.16 -0.18
CA PHE A 57 2.09 -5.82 -0.46
C PHE A 57 2.18 -7.35 -0.52
N GLN A 58 3.34 -7.94 -0.18
CA GLN A 58 3.39 -9.36 0.19
C GLN A 58 2.73 -9.63 1.55
N ASN A 59 2.53 -8.58 2.36
CA ASN A 59 1.73 -8.65 3.57
C ASN A 59 0.24 -8.71 3.18
N VAL A 60 -0.34 -9.92 3.24
CA VAL A 60 -1.74 -10.19 2.89
C VAL A 60 -2.71 -9.28 3.66
N PHE A 61 -2.45 -9.02 4.94
CA PHE A 61 -3.29 -8.13 5.74
C PHE A 61 -3.31 -6.72 5.14
N LEU A 62 -2.14 -6.16 4.78
CA LEU A 62 -2.09 -4.83 4.18
C LEU A 62 -2.75 -4.80 2.80
N LEU A 63 -2.55 -5.84 1.99
CA LEU A 63 -3.08 -5.91 0.64
C LEU A 63 -4.60 -5.98 0.64
N GLU A 64 -5.18 -6.98 1.29
CA GLU A 64 -6.63 -7.22 1.31
C GLU A 64 -7.37 -6.04 1.93
N ASN A 65 -6.91 -5.53 3.08
CA ASN A 65 -7.60 -4.42 3.75
C ASN A 65 -7.48 -3.10 3.00
N LEU A 66 -6.39 -2.90 2.24
CA LEU A 66 -6.25 -1.71 1.39
C LEU A 66 -7.12 -1.82 0.15
N GLU A 67 -7.13 -2.98 -0.51
CA GLU A 67 -7.98 -3.29 -1.66
C GLU A 67 -9.45 -3.06 -1.30
N ASP A 68 -9.94 -3.72 -0.25
CA ASP A 68 -11.31 -3.56 0.25
C ASP A 68 -11.68 -2.09 0.49
N ARG A 69 -10.78 -1.32 1.13
CA ARG A 69 -11.07 0.08 1.48
C ARG A 69 -11.11 0.99 0.25
N LEU A 70 -10.24 0.75 -0.74
CA LEU A 70 -10.19 1.52 -1.98
C LEU A 70 -11.38 1.17 -2.90
N GLU A 71 -11.70 -0.11 -3.03
CA GLU A 71 -12.83 -0.59 -3.83
C GLU A 71 -14.17 -0.13 -3.25
N ALA A 72 -14.34 -0.19 -1.92
CA ALA A 72 -15.52 0.36 -1.25
C ALA A 72 -15.69 1.88 -1.47
N SER A 73 -14.61 2.56 -1.85
CA SER A 73 -14.60 3.99 -2.19
C SER A 73 -14.78 4.25 -3.70
N GLY A 74 -15.00 3.21 -4.50
CA GLY A 74 -15.25 3.29 -5.94
C GLY A 74 -14.01 3.34 -6.83
N LEU A 75 -12.83 2.99 -6.31
CA LEU A 75 -11.61 2.87 -7.10
C LEU A 75 -11.43 1.44 -7.64
N GLU A 76 -10.86 1.31 -8.84
CA GLU A 76 -10.42 0.04 -9.41
C GLU A 76 -9.00 -0.27 -8.92
N VAL A 77 -8.83 -1.38 -8.19
CA VAL A 77 -7.53 -1.79 -7.63
C VAL A 77 -6.93 -2.92 -8.45
N TYR A 78 -5.62 -2.84 -8.71
CA TYR A 78 -4.88 -3.86 -9.44
C TYR A 78 -3.66 -4.32 -8.65
N THR A 79 -3.44 -5.63 -8.63
CA THR A 79 -2.29 -6.27 -7.97
C THR A 79 -1.54 -7.18 -8.96
N PRO A 80 -0.20 -7.25 -8.90
CA PRO A 80 0.56 -8.20 -9.72
C PRO A 80 0.21 -9.66 -9.37
N GLN A 81 -0.32 -10.42 -10.34
CA GLN A 81 -0.67 -11.84 -10.14
C GLN A 81 0.33 -12.83 -10.75
N LEU A 82 0.93 -12.47 -11.90
CA LEU A 82 1.81 -13.37 -12.67
C LEU A 82 3.29 -13.22 -12.31
N ILE A 83 3.61 -12.18 -11.54
CA ILE A 83 4.98 -11.83 -11.13
C ILE A 83 4.94 -11.44 -9.66
N PRO A 84 5.99 -11.77 -8.89
CA PRO A 84 6.04 -11.34 -7.51
C PRO A 84 6.09 -9.82 -7.46
N ALA A 85 5.29 -9.20 -6.58
CA ALA A 85 5.29 -7.75 -6.38
C ALA A 85 6.62 -7.21 -5.78
N ASN A 86 7.64 -8.04 -5.59
CA ASN A 86 8.96 -7.64 -5.07
C ASN A 86 9.93 -7.26 -6.20
N ASP A 87 11.20 -7.05 -5.87
CA ASP A 87 12.23 -6.60 -6.80
C ASP A 87 12.39 -7.49 -8.04
N GLY A 88 11.88 -8.72 -8.01
CA GLY A 88 11.80 -9.61 -9.18
C GLY A 88 10.97 -9.05 -10.33
N CYS A 89 10.05 -8.10 -10.10
CA CYS A 89 9.27 -7.45 -11.16
C CYS A 89 9.85 -6.12 -11.66
N ILE A 90 10.91 -5.59 -11.04
CA ILE A 90 11.45 -4.26 -11.40
C ILE A 90 11.98 -4.25 -12.84
N SER A 91 12.73 -5.28 -13.23
CA SER A 91 13.32 -5.38 -14.57
C SER A 91 12.26 -5.41 -15.67
N LEU A 92 11.11 -6.05 -15.42
CA LEU A 92 9.98 -6.07 -16.34
C LEU A 92 9.38 -4.67 -16.50
N GLY A 93 9.12 -3.97 -15.39
CA GLY A 93 8.63 -2.59 -15.42
C GLY A 93 9.56 -1.67 -16.19
N GLN A 94 10.88 -1.79 -15.96
CA GLN A 94 11.90 -1.04 -16.69
C GLN A 94 11.90 -1.34 -18.20
N ALA A 95 11.79 -2.61 -18.58
CA ALA A 95 11.75 -3.02 -19.99
C ALA A 95 10.51 -2.47 -20.71
N ILE A 96 9.33 -2.53 -20.07
CA ILE A 96 8.08 -2.02 -20.64
C ILE A 96 8.13 -0.50 -20.79
N ILE A 97 8.58 0.22 -19.76
CA ILE A 97 8.73 1.69 -19.83
C ILE A 97 9.75 2.06 -20.90
N GLY A 98 10.90 1.39 -20.94
CA GLY A 98 11.94 1.62 -21.94
C GLY A 98 11.42 1.40 -23.37
N ALA A 99 10.65 0.33 -23.61
CA ALA A 99 10.02 0.08 -24.91
C ALA A 99 9.02 1.19 -25.28
N ALA A 100 8.14 1.58 -24.35
CA ALA A 100 7.16 2.63 -24.57
C ALA A 100 7.78 4.01 -24.85
N SER A 101 8.97 4.28 -24.33
CA SER A 101 9.70 5.53 -24.58
C SER A 101 10.50 5.57 -25.90
N ILE A 102 10.64 4.43 -26.59
CA ILE A 102 11.33 4.34 -27.89
C ILE A 102 10.31 4.40 -29.06
N ASP A 103 9.04 4.08 -28.78
CA ASP A 103 7.94 4.14 -29.74
C ASP A 103 7.27 5.53 -29.86
N GLU A 104 7.83 6.57 -29.20
CA GLU A 104 7.55 8.01 -29.45
C GLU A 104 8.56 8.64 -30.42
#